data_AF-A0A7W1UYX6-F1
#
_entry.id   AF-A0A7W1UYX6-F1
#
_cell.length_a   1.000
_cell.length_b   1.000
_cell.length_c   1.000
_cell.angle_alpha   90.00
_cell.angle_beta   90.00
_cell.angle_gamma   90.00
#
_symmetry.space_group_name_H-M   'P 1'
#
loop_
_entity.id
_entity.type
_entity.pdbx_description
1 polymer ?
#
loop_
_entity_poly.entity_id
_entity_poly.type
_entity_poly.pdbx_seq_one_letter_code
_entity_poly.pdbx_strand_id
1 'polypeptide(L)'
;GSTSSIPLEDHSIDVVISFETLEHHDEHEEMMMEVKRVLKPEGVLLISTPDKYFYSDLRSYKNQYHVKELYKPQFINLISKYFSNYQIFTQSYISGNSIIIEDSKRDYFEFYSGSFEKLETITSYPQFLIAQCSNSKLKAINDSIFDGKQLLDSKILEKQLKYVYNSNSYKVGNFILKPFKAIQKFFKFK
;
A
#
# COMPACT_ATOMS: atom_id res chain seq x y z
N GLY A 1 -12.35 14.71 -7.44
CA GLY A 1 -11.72 15.11 -8.71
C GLY A 1 -11.79 13.93 -9.65
N SER A 2 -11.74 14.16 -10.97
CA SER A 2 -11.70 13.08 -11.94
C SER A 2 -10.26 12.78 -12.36
N THR A 3 -9.91 11.51 -12.52
CA THR A 3 -8.63 11.08 -13.11
C THR A 3 -8.61 11.28 -14.63
N SER A 4 -9.78 11.35 -15.27
CA SER A 4 -9.99 11.67 -16.68
C SER A 4 -10.12 13.18 -16.98
N SER A 5 -9.95 14.04 -15.97
CA SER A 5 -9.89 15.49 -16.16
C SER A 5 -9.10 16.15 -15.02
N ILE A 6 -7.78 16.19 -15.17
CA ILE A 6 -6.87 16.75 -14.17
C ILE A 6 -6.79 18.27 -14.41
N PRO A 7 -7.15 19.14 -13.44
CA PRO A 7 -7.22 20.59 -13.62
C PRO A 7 -5.84 21.25 -13.55
N LEU A 8 -4.91 20.78 -14.39
CA LEU A 8 -3.55 21.24 -14.53
C LEU A 8 -3.24 21.46 -16.02
N GLU A 9 -2.31 22.36 -16.29
CA GLU A 9 -1.83 22.63 -17.64
C GLU A 9 -1.05 21.44 -18.20
N ASP A 10 -0.98 21.37 -19.52
CA ASP A 10 -0.18 20.38 -20.23
C ASP A 10 1.30 20.51 -19.84
N HIS A 11 2.01 19.39 -19.73
CA HIS A 11 3.46 19.35 -19.45
C HIS A 11 3.89 20.19 -18.23
N SER A 12 3.06 20.27 -17.20
CA SER A 12 3.31 21.10 -16.02
C SER A 12 3.94 20.33 -14.85
N ILE A 13 3.86 19.00 -14.85
CA ILE A 13 4.24 18.16 -13.71
C ILE A 13 5.41 17.24 -14.04
N ASP A 14 6.39 17.17 -13.12
CA ASP A 14 7.54 16.26 -13.24
C ASP A 14 7.19 14.82 -12.85
N VAL A 15 6.33 14.64 -11.85
CA VAL A 15 5.97 13.31 -11.31
C VAL A 15 4.48 13.23 -11.00
N VAL A 16 3.83 12.18 -11.49
CA VAL A 16 2.47 11.79 -11.10
C VAL A 16 2.55 10.53 -10.24
N ILE A 17 1.88 10.52 -9.09
CA ILE A 17 1.77 9.36 -8.20
C ILE A 17 0.29 9.02 -8.07
N SER A 18 -0.09 7.79 -8.40
CA SER A 18 -1.48 7.32 -8.35
C SER A 18 -1.54 5.89 -7.82
N PHE A 19 -1.77 5.74 -6.51
CA PHE A 19 -1.81 4.43 -5.87
C PHE A 19 -3.26 4.06 -5.56
N GLU A 20 -3.63 2.81 -5.81
CA GLU A 20 -4.96 2.25 -5.48
C GLU A 20 -6.10 3.18 -5.95
N THR A 21 -6.06 3.54 -7.23
CA THR A 21 -6.99 4.50 -7.85
C THR A 21 -7.59 3.94 -9.13
N LEU A 22 -6.79 3.25 -9.93
CA LEU A 22 -7.17 2.76 -11.26
C LEU A 22 -8.41 1.85 -11.20
N GLU A 23 -8.46 0.99 -10.20
CA GLU A 23 -9.50 -0.02 -10.01
C GLU A 23 -10.87 0.55 -9.59
N HIS A 24 -10.92 1.82 -9.19
CA HIS A 24 -12.12 2.49 -8.69
C HIS A 24 -13.00 3.10 -9.79
N HIS A 25 -12.60 3.00 -11.05
CA HIS A 25 -13.39 3.42 -12.21
C HIS A 25 -13.09 2.50 -13.41
N ASP A 26 -13.73 2.72 -14.56
CA ASP A 26 -13.50 1.95 -15.79
C ASP A 26 -12.87 2.75 -16.94
N GLU A 27 -12.78 4.08 -16.78
CA GLU A 27 -12.12 5.07 -17.66
C GLU A 27 -10.57 5.00 -17.64
N HIS A 28 -10.00 3.80 -17.74
CA HIS A 28 -8.56 3.60 -17.60
C HIS A 28 -7.74 4.28 -18.70
N GLU A 29 -8.25 4.27 -19.94
CA GLU A 29 -7.53 4.86 -21.08
C GLU A 29 -7.53 6.39 -20.96
N GLU A 30 -8.66 6.98 -20.56
CA GLU A 30 -8.83 8.41 -20.32
C GLU A 30 -7.92 8.92 -19.20
N MET A 31 -7.85 8.17 -18.08
CA MET A 31 -6.90 8.47 -17.01
C MET A 31 -5.46 8.48 -17.53
N MET A 32 -5.06 7.49 -18.32
CA MET A 32 -3.69 7.40 -18.84
C MET A 32 -3.37 8.52 -19.85
N MET A 33 -4.35 8.93 -20.67
CA MET A 33 -4.23 10.09 -21.55
C MET A 33 -4.03 11.38 -20.76
N GLU A 34 -4.82 11.61 -19.70
CA GLU A 34 -4.67 12.81 -18.85
C GLU A 34 -3.36 12.83 -18.09
N VAL A 35 -2.95 11.70 -17.52
CA VAL A 35 -1.64 11.57 -16.87
C VAL A 35 -0.53 11.94 -17.84
N LYS A 36 -0.60 11.46 -19.09
CA LYS A 36 0.39 11.80 -20.12
C LYS A 36 0.34 13.26 -20.52
N ARG A 37 -0.85 13.87 -20.60
CA ARG A 37 -1.02 15.29 -20.92
C ARG A 37 -0.36 16.20 -19.88
N VAL A 38 -0.59 15.95 -18.58
CA VAL A 38 -0.06 16.81 -17.52
C VAL A 38 1.43 16.57 -17.23
N LEU A 39 1.95 15.38 -17.53
CA LEU A 39 3.37 15.08 -17.36
C LEU A 39 4.23 15.83 -18.38
N LYS A 40 5.35 16.38 -17.92
CA LYS A 40 6.43 16.84 -18.80
C LYS A 40 6.95 15.68 -19.67
N PRO A 41 7.60 15.95 -20.82
CA PRO A 41 8.12 14.89 -21.70
C PRO A 41 9.02 13.87 -20.99
N GLU A 42 9.85 14.34 -20.05
CA GLU A 42 10.77 13.51 -19.24
C GLU A 42 10.16 13.07 -17.89
N GLY A 43 8.88 13.37 -17.67
CA GLY A 43 8.19 13.11 -16.42
C GLY A 43 7.99 11.63 -16.12
N VAL A 44 7.71 11.32 -14.86
CA VAL A 44 7.58 9.95 -14.36
C VAL A 44 6.19 9.72 -13.77
N LEU A 45 5.57 8.60 -14.15
CA LEU A 45 4.40 8.06 -13.49
C LEU A 45 4.83 6.96 -12.51
N LEU A 46 4.38 7.05 -11.26
CA LEU A 46 4.34 5.94 -10.30
C LEU A 46 2.88 5.55 -10.08
N ILE A 47 2.50 4.35 -10.49
CA ILE A 47 1.11 3.88 -10.43
C ILE A 47 1.02 2.50 -9.76
N SER A 48 0.00 2.28 -8.94
CA SER A 48 -0.32 0.96 -8.38
C SER A 48 -1.75 0.54 -8.68
N THR A 49 -1.97 -0.78 -8.64
CA THR A 49 -3.29 -1.39 -8.67
C THR A 49 -3.22 -2.79 -8.04
N PRO A 50 -4.31 -3.32 -7.46
CA PRO A 50 -4.37 -4.72 -7.08
C PRO A 50 -4.17 -5.64 -8.31
N ASP A 51 -3.41 -6.72 -8.15
CA ASP A 51 -3.41 -7.81 -9.11
C ASP A 51 -4.70 -8.61 -8.91
N LYS A 52 -5.63 -8.54 -9.87
CA LYS A 52 -6.93 -9.22 -9.80
C LYS A 52 -6.82 -10.70 -9.40
N TYR A 53 -5.82 -11.41 -9.92
CA TYR A 53 -5.67 -12.85 -9.64
C TYR A 53 -5.37 -13.10 -8.16
N PHE A 54 -4.39 -12.38 -7.60
CA PHE A 54 -3.95 -12.58 -6.21
C PHE A 54 -4.82 -11.85 -5.19
N TYR A 55 -5.36 -10.68 -5.54
CA TYR A 55 -6.16 -9.85 -4.66
C TYR A 55 -7.60 -10.36 -4.52
N SER A 56 -8.23 -10.74 -5.62
CA SER A 56 -9.65 -11.11 -5.67
C SER A 56 -9.87 -12.59 -5.88
N ASP A 57 -9.39 -13.15 -7.00
CA ASP A 57 -9.78 -14.50 -7.43
C ASP A 57 -9.28 -15.57 -6.44
N LEU A 58 -7.98 -15.57 -6.14
CA LEU A 58 -7.38 -16.55 -5.24
C LEU A 58 -7.92 -16.44 -3.80
N ARG A 59 -8.30 -15.23 -3.38
CA ARG A 59 -8.87 -14.96 -2.05
C ARG A 59 -10.38 -15.14 -1.98
N SER A 60 -11.05 -15.35 -3.12
CA SER A 60 -12.50 -15.22 -3.25
C SER A 60 -13.03 -13.93 -2.59
N TYR A 61 -12.27 -12.84 -2.75
CA TYR A 61 -12.55 -11.54 -2.14
C TYR A 61 -13.11 -10.59 -3.20
N LYS A 62 -14.14 -9.83 -2.83
CA LYS A 62 -14.71 -8.79 -3.68
C LYS A 62 -14.77 -7.49 -2.91
N ASN A 63 -13.99 -6.50 -3.36
CA ASN A 63 -14.11 -5.16 -2.82
C ASN A 63 -15.25 -4.42 -3.56
N GLN A 64 -16.26 -3.96 -2.82
CA GLN A 64 -17.40 -3.24 -3.40
C GLN A 64 -17.01 -1.91 -4.05
N TYR A 65 -15.86 -1.35 -3.68
CA TYR A 65 -15.36 -0.10 -4.24
C TYR A 65 -14.55 -0.30 -5.51
N HIS A 66 -14.17 -1.54 -5.87
CA HIS A 66 -13.42 -1.81 -7.09
C HIS A 66 -14.40 -2.02 -8.25
N VAL A 67 -14.45 -1.05 -9.15
CA VAL A 67 -15.27 -1.09 -10.37
C VAL A 67 -14.64 -2.04 -11.38
N LYS A 68 -13.31 -1.95 -11.60
CA LYS A 68 -12.61 -2.73 -12.61
C LYS A 68 -11.16 -3.03 -12.22
N GLU A 69 -10.92 -4.27 -11.80
CA GLU A 69 -9.56 -4.77 -11.53
C GLU A 69 -8.92 -5.34 -12.80
N LEU A 70 -7.60 -5.23 -12.89
CA LEU A 70 -6.82 -5.76 -14.01
C LEU A 70 -5.98 -6.97 -13.57
N TYR A 71 -5.86 -7.96 -14.46
CA TYR A 71 -4.79 -8.94 -14.37
C TYR A 71 -3.45 -8.30 -14.78
N LYS A 72 -2.33 -8.78 -14.23
CA LYS A 72 -0.99 -8.26 -14.57
C LYS A 72 -0.74 -8.04 -16.06
N PRO A 73 -1.06 -8.97 -16.99
CA PRO A 73 -0.87 -8.74 -18.42
C PRO A 73 -1.70 -7.57 -18.98
N GLN A 74 -2.90 -7.34 -18.45
CA GLN A 74 -3.76 -6.23 -18.88
C GLN A 74 -3.23 -4.89 -18.39
N PHE A 75 -2.70 -4.85 -17.16
CA PHE A 75 -2.04 -3.66 -16.61
C PHE A 75 -0.78 -3.30 -17.39
N ILE A 76 0.09 -4.28 -17.68
CA ILE A 76 1.27 -4.08 -18.52
C ILE A 76 0.88 -3.59 -19.92
N ASN A 77 -0.14 -4.21 -20.53
CA ASN A 77 -0.64 -3.77 -21.83
C ASN A 77 -1.08 -2.30 -21.79
N LEU A 78 -1.93 -1.92 -20.81
CA LEU A 78 -2.38 -0.55 -20.63
C LEU A 78 -1.21 0.43 -20.54
N ILE A 79 -0.24 0.18 -19.65
CA ILE A 79 0.94 1.05 -19.48
C ILE A 79 1.75 1.18 -20.78
N SER A 80 2.01 0.06 -21.46
CA SER A 80 2.86 0.00 -22.63
C SER A 80 2.32 0.79 -23.83
N LYS A 81 1.01 1.08 -23.87
CA LYS A 81 0.41 1.96 -24.88
C LYS A 81 0.83 3.43 -24.72
N TYR A 82 1.12 3.86 -23.48
CA TYR A 82 1.34 5.27 -23.16
C TYR A 82 2.80 5.63 -22.90
N PHE A 83 3.62 4.68 -22.44
CA PHE A 83 5.00 4.93 -22.07
C PHE A 83 5.94 3.95 -22.77
N SER A 84 7.04 4.48 -23.33
CA SER A 84 8.06 3.67 -24.01
C SER A 84 8.96 2.89 -23.04
N ASN A 85 9.11 3.37 -21.80
CA ASN A 85 9.88 2.70 -20.76
C ASN A 85 9.00 2.47 -19.52
N TYR A 86 9.04 1.26 -18.97
CA TYR A 86 8.38 0.94 -17.71
C TYR A 86 9.15 -0.13 -16.92
N GLN A 87 9.04 -0.10 -15.61
CA GLN A 87 9.54 -1.13 -14.69
C GLN A 87 8.39 -1.59 -13.79
N ILE A 88 8.19 -2.90 -13.68
CA ILE A 88 7.10 -3.50 -12.90
C ILE A 88 7.64 -4.10 -11.61
N PHE A 89 6.95 -3.80 -10.53
CA PHE A 89 7.19 -4.34 -9.20
C PHE A 89 5.92 -5.03 -8.70
N THR A 90 6.12 -5.98 -7.81
CA THR A 90 5.06 -6.65 -7.07
C THR A 90 5.19 -6.35 -5.59
N GLN A 91 4.07 -6.18 -4.91
CA GLN A 91 4.04 -5.96 -3.48
C GLN A 91 3.30 -7.10 -2.77
N SER A 92 3.97 -7.65 -1.76
CA SER A 92 3.41 -8.65 -0.86
C SER A 92 3.42 -8.12 0.58
N TYR A 93 2.37 -8.45 1.32
CA TYR A 93 2.29 -8.16 2.74
C TYR A 93 2.37 -9.45 3.55
N ILE A 94 3.44 -9.62 4.33
CA ILE A 94 3.70 -10.83 5.11
C ILE A 94 4.07 -10.42 6.54
N SER A 95 3.27 -10.85 7.51
CA SER A 95 3.56 -10.69 8.94
C SER A 95 3.94 -9.27 9.36
N GLY A 96 3.25 -8.26 8.82
CA GLY A 96 3.55 -6.85 9.09
C GLY A 96 4.43 -6.18 8.04
N ASN A 97 5.20 -6.96 7.30
CA ASN A 97 6.21 -6.44 6.39
C ASN A 97 5.61 -6.20 5.01
N SER A 98 5.94 -5.07 4.41
CA SER A 98 5.67 -4.81 3.00
C SER A 98 6.94 -5.12 2.20
N ILE A 99 6.83 -6.05 1.27
CA ILE A 99 7.96 -6.53 0.46
C ILE A 99 7.65 -6.15 -0.98
N ILE A 100 8.49 -5.28 -1.55
CA ILE A 100 8.39 -4.80 -2.93
C ILE A 100 9.57 -5.34 -3.71
N ILE A 101 9.30 -6.17 -4.71
CA ILE A 101 10.32 -6.83 -5.54
C ILE A 101 9.97 -6.60 -6.99
N GLU A 102 10.98 -6.31 -7.82
CA GLU A 102 10.84 -6.24 -9.26
C GLU A 102 10.25 -7.55 -9.80
N ASP A 103 9.21 -7.46 -10.62
CA ASP A 103 8.42 -8.63 -11.05
C ASP A 103 9.30 -9.70 -11.73
N SER A 104 10.30 -9.28 -12.51
CA SER A 104 11.25 -10.16 -13.19
C SER A 104 12.19 -10.92 -12.24
N LYS A 105 12.39 -10.40 -11.02
CA LYS A 105 13.26 -11.00 -10.00
C LYS A 105 12.51 -11.85 -8.99
N ARG A 106 11.18 -11.80 -9.01
CA ARG A 106 10.34 -12.36 -7.95
C ARG A 106 10.51 -13.87 -7.79
N ASP A 107 10.68 -14.60 -8.89
CA ASP A 107 10.86 -16.06 -8.86
C ASP A 107 12.21 -16.49 -8.25
N TYR A 108 13.16 -15.55 -8.10
CA TYR A 108 14.44 -15.77 -7.43
C TYR A 108 14.38 -15.44 -5.92
N PHE A 109 13.22 -15.02 -5.41
CA PHE A 109 13.01 -14.72 -4.00
C PHE A 109 12.26 -15.85 -3.30
N GLU A 110 12.92 -16.49 -2.35
CA GLU A 110 12.33 -17.50 -1.49
C GLU A 110 11.84 -16.87 -0.19
N PHE A 111 10.68 -17.32 0.30
CA PHE A 111 10.09 -16.84 1.53
C PHE A 111 10.05 -17.97 2.55
N TYR A 112 10.51 -17.66 3.76
CA TYR A 112 10.60 -18.61 4.85
C TYR A 112 9.90 -18.08 6.10
N SER A 113 9.35 -18.99 6.88
CA SER A 113 8.82 -18.76 8.22
C SER A 113 9.28 -19.88 9.15
N GLY A 114 9.16 -19.71 10.46
CA GLY A 114 9.53 -20.78 11.39
C GLY A 114 9.92 -20.30 12.78
N SER A 115 10.60 -21.20 13.48
CA SER A 115 11.20 -20.99 14.80
C SER A 115 12.68 -21.38 14.77
N PHE A 116 13.35 -21.30 15.93
CA PHE A 116 14.72 -21.81 16.07
C PHE A 116 14.84 -23.33 15.80
N GLU A 117 13.75 -24.08 15.87
CA GLU A 117 13.75 -25.55 15.75
C GLU A 117 13.27 -26.03 14.37
N LYS A 118 12.49 -25.21 13.66
CA LYS A 118 11.86 -25.61 12.39
C LYS A 118 11.75 -24.45 11.42
N LEU A 119 12.18 -24.69 10.18
CA LEU A 119 12.02 -23.78 9.05
C LEU A 119 10.98 -24.34 8.08
N GLU A 120 10.13 -23.47 7.55
CA GLU A 120 9.11 -23.79 6.56
C GLU A 120 9.18 -22.79 5.40
N THR A 121 9.18 -23.29 4.17
CA THR A 121 8.98 -22.46 2.98
C THR A 121 7.52 -22.01 2.96
N ILE A 122 7.31 -20.72 2.71
CA ILE A 122 5.99 -20.13 2.58
C ILE A 122 5.79 -19.53 1.19
N THR A 123 4.55 -19.49 0.74
CA THR A 123 4.20 -18.81 -0.50
C THR A 123 3.90 -17.35 -0.22
N SER A 124 4.57 -16.46 -0.95
CA SER A 124 4.25 -15.04 -0.97
C SER A 124 3.31 -14.74 -2.13
N TYR A 125 2.12 -14.23 -1.84
CA TYR A 125 1.17 -13.78 -2.86
C TYR A 125 1.32 -12.27 -3.10
N PRO A 126 1.69 -11.83 -4.31
CA PRO A 126 1.82 -10.42 -4.64
C PRO A 126 0.45 -9.83 -4.92
N GLN A 127 -0.14 -9.17 -3.94
CA GLN A 127 -1.50 -8.65 -4.05
C GLN A 127 -1.59 -7.38 -4.88
N PHE A 128 -0.48 -6.64 -5.03
CA PHE A 128 -0.47 -5.37 -5.75
C PHE A 128 0.66 -5.34 -6.76
N LEU A 129 0.40 -4.63 -7.85
CA LEU A 129 1.34 -4.28 -8.90
C LEU A 129 1.68 -2.81 -8.72
N ILE A 130 2.95 -2.47 -8.88
CA ILE A 130 3.45 -1.09 -8.90
C ILE A 130 4.24 -0.94 -10.20
N ALA A 131 4.07 0.17 -10.89
CA ALA A 131 4.85 0.49 -12.08
C ALA A 131 5.47 1.87 -11.98
N GLN A 132 6.71 1.96 -12.43
CA GLN A 132 7.38 3.22 -12.77
C GLN A 132 7.40 3.34 -14.28
N CYS A 133 6.86 4.42 -14.83
CA CYS A 133 6.72 4.61 -16.28
C CYS A 133 7.25 5.98 -16.71
N SER A 134 7.91 6.05 -17.86
CA SER A 134 8.34 7.30 -18.49
C SER A 134 8.61 7.11 -19.98
N ASN A 135 8.65 8.21 -20.74
CA ASN A 135 9.18 8.21 -22.10
C ASN A 135 10.71 8.39 -22.15
N SER A 136 11.31 8.74 -21.00
CA SER A 136 12.75 8.87 -20.83
C SER A 136 13.37 7.65 -20.16
N LYS A 137 14.70 7.64 -20.06
CA LYS A 137 15.43 6.58 -19.37
C LYS A 137 15.05 6.55 -17.88
N LEU A 138 14.53 5.42 -17.43
CA LEU A 138 14.18 5.21 -16.03
C LEU A 138 15.42 5.11 -15.15
N LYS A 139 15.33 5.74 -13.97
CA LYS A 139 16.22 5.48 -12.86
C LYS A 139 15.82 4.16 -12.21
N ALA A 140 16.76 3.23 -12.09
CA ALA A 140 16.53 1.96 -11.41
C ALA A 140 16.11 2.18 -9.96
N ILE A 141 15.04 1.50 -9.54
CA ILE A 141 14.60 1.42 -8.15
C ILE A 141 15.00 0.05 -7.60
N ASN A 142 15.51 0.03 -6.37
CA ASN A 142 15.91 -1.20 -5.70
C ASN A 142 14.68 -1.94 -5.15
N ASP A 143 14.81 -3.26 -5.05
CA ASP A 143 13.91 -4.08 -4.23
C ASP A 143 13.96 -3.58 -2.78
N SER A 144 12.84 -3.63 -2.07
CA SER A 144 12.75 -3.07 -0.72
C SER A 144 11.84 -3.87 0.21
N ILE A 145 12.20 -3.87 1.49
CA ILE A 145 11.39 -4.43 2.57
C ILE A 145 11.17 -3.32 3.58
N PHE A 146 9.91 -3.04 3.88
CA PHE A 146 9.52 -2.24 5.01
C PHE A 146 9.21 -3.17 6.18
N ASP A 147 10.04 -3.12 7.23
CA ASP A 147 9.81 -3.85 8.49
C ASP A 147 8.67 -3.18 9.27
N GLY A 148 7.52 -3.86 9.31
CA GLY A 148 6.34 -3.37 9.99
C GLY A 148 6.23 -3.83 11.44
N LYS A 149 7.24 -4.45 12.03
CA LYS A 149 7.20 -4.96 13.41
C LYS A 149 6.76 -3.89 14.41
N GLN A 150 7.31 -2.68 14.32
CA GLN A 150 6.95 -1.59 15.22
C GLN A 150 5.47 -1.18 15.10
N LEU A 151 4.91 -1.24 13.88
CA LEU A 151 3.49 -0.97 13.64
C LEU A 151 2.60 -2.09 14.18
N LEU A 152 3.03 -3.33 14.09
CA LEU A 152 2.31 -4.46 14.68
C LEU A 152 2.33 -4.39 16.21
N ASP A 153 3.50 -4.16 16.80
CA ASP A 153 3.65 -4.07 18.26
C ASP A 153 2.79 -2.94 18.83
N SER A 154 2.78 -1.77 18.18
CA SER A 154 1.94 -0.64 18.61
C SER A 154 0.45 -0.96 18.49
N LYS A 155 -0.01 -1.59 17.40
CA LYS A 155 -1.42 -2.03 17.25
C LYS A 155 -1.82 -3.08 18.29
N ILE A 156 -0.93 -4.02 18.61
CA ILE A 156 -1.18 -5.03 19.64
C ILE A 156 -1.29 -4.36 21.01
N LEU A 157 -0.37 -3.46 21.33
CA LEU A 157 -0.39 -2.69 22.57
C LEU A 157 -1.67 -1.86 22.69
N GLU A 158 -2.07 -1.14 21.63
CA GLU A 158 -3.32 -0.37 21.61
C GLU A 158 -4.54 -1.25 21.85
N LYS A 159 -4.59 -2.45 21.25
CA LYS A 159 -5.69 -3.40 21.44
C LYS A 159 -5.74 -3.89 22.88
N GLN A 160 -4.59 -4.20 23.49
CA GLN A 160 -4.50 -4.58 24.91
C GLN A 160 -4.93 -3.45 25.84
N LEU A 161 -4.47 -2.22 25.59
CA LEU A 161 -4.87 -1.04 26.36
C LEU A 161 -6.37 -0.78 26.27
N LYS A 162 -6.97 -0.86 25.08
CA LYS A 162 -8.43 -0.74 24.89
C LYS A 162 -9.19 -1.81 25.69
N TYR A 163 -8.70 -3.05 25.69
CA TYR A 163 -9.32 -4.12 26.48
C TYR A 163 -9.28 -3.79 27.98
N VAL A 164 -8.12 -3.38 28.50
CA VAL A 164 -7.95 -2.99 29.91
C VAL A 164 -8.86 -1.81 30.27
N TYR A 165 -8.85 -0.74 29.47
CA TYR A 165 -9.64 0.47 29.72
C TYR A 165 -11.15 0.23 29.67
N ASN A 166 -11.61 -0.77 28.92
CA ASN A 166 -13.03 -1.12 28.85
C ASN A 166 -13.49 -2.08 29.95
N SER A 167 -12.57 -2.67 30.73
CA SER A 167 -12.88 -3.59 31.82
C SER A 167 -13.62 -2.92 32.98
N ASN A 168 -14.49 -3.68 33.66
CA ASN A 168 -15.21 -3.20 34.85
C ASN A 168 -14.24 -2.84 35.98
N SER A 169 -13.19 -3.64 36.17
CA SER A 169 -12.15 -3.40 37.18
C SER A 169 -11.45 -2.06 36.96
N TYR A 170 -11.07 -1.74 35.71
CA TYR A 170 -10.47 -0.45 35.40
C TYR A 170 -11.45 0.71 35.60
N LYS A 171 -12.71 0.58 35.15
CA LYS A 171 -13.72 1.64 35.28
C LYS A 171 -14.01 1.96 36.75
N VAL A 172 -14.22 0.93 37.57
CA VAL A 172 -14.45 1.07 39.02
C VAL A 172 -13.22 1.65 39.70
N GLY A 173 -12.02 1.10 39.44
CA GLY A 173 -10.78 1.62 40.01
C GLY A 173 -10.51 3.08 39.62
N ASN A 174 -10.74 3.45 38.36
CA ASN A 174 -10.57 4.82 37.89
C ASN A 174 -11.61 5.78 38.48
N PHE A 175 -12.85 5.32 38.73
CA PHE A 175 -13.86 6.10 39.44
C PHE A 175 -13.45 6.35 40.90
N ILE A 176 -12.99 5.32 41.61
CA ILE A 176 -12.51 5.43 43.00
C ILE A 176 -11.29 6.36 43.12
N LEU A 177 -10.35 6.27 42.17
CA LEU A 177 -9.10 7.03 42.20
C LEU A 177 -9.22 8.47 41.65
N LYS A 178 -10.30 8.82 40.96
CA LYS A 178 -10.52 10.16 40.39
C LYS A 178 -10.32 11.32 41.38
N PRO A 179 -10.91 11.32 42.60
CA PRO A 179 -10.69 12.41 43.56
C PRO A 179 -9.23 12.52 44.00
N PHE A 180 -8.54 11.39 44.26
CA PHE A 180 -7.12 11.38 44.61
C PHE A 180 -6.22 11.91 43.48
N LYS A 181 -6.52 11.56 42.23
CA LYS A 181 -5.80 12.09 41.05
C LYS A 181 -6.00 13.61 40.89
N ALA A 182 -7.20 14.12 41.18
CA ALA A 182 -7.47 15.56 41.14
C ALA A 182 -6.68 16.32 42.21
N ILE A 183 -6.64 15.80 43.43
CA ILE A 183 -5.84 16.33 44.54
C ILE A 183 -4.34 16.30 44.16
N GLN A 184 -3.83 15.17 43.67
CA GLN A 184 -2.44 15.04 43.24
C GLN A 184 -2.06 16.04 42.14
N LYS A 185 -2.97 16.28 41.18
CA LYS A 185 -2.76 17.28 40.12
C LYS A 185 -2.69 18.69 40.69
N PHE A 186 -3.50 19.01 41.70
CA PHE A 186 -3.47 20.29 42.39
C PHE A 186 -2.13 20.56 43.12
N PHE A 187 -1.51 19.51 43.66
CA PHE A 187 -0.20 19.60 44.33
C PHE A 187 1.01 19.51 43.41
N LYS A 188 0.86 19.03 42.17
CA LYS A 188 1.95 18.99 41.15
C LYS A 188 2.12 20.29 40.35
N PHE A 189 1.22 21.27 40.53
CA PHE A 189 1.31 22.61 39.93
C PHE A 189 1.78 23.69 40.93
N LYS A 190 2.49 23.28 41.99
CA LYS A 190 3.24 24.16 42.89
C LYS A 190 4.73 23.84 42.82
#